data_AF-C4K5B1-F1
#
_entry.id   AF-C4K5B1-F1
#
_cell.length_a   1.000
_cell.length_b   1.000
_cell.length_c   1.000
_cell.angle_alpha   90.00
_cell.angle_beta   90.00
_cell.angle_gamma   90.00
#
_symmetry.space_group_name_H-M   'P 1'
#
loop_
_entity.id
_entity.type
_entity.pdbx_description
1 polymer ?
#
loop_
_entity_poly.entity_id
_entity_poly.type
_entity_poly.pdbx_seq_one_letter_code
_entity_poly.pdbx_strand_id
1 'polypeptide(L)'
;MKTFNLKQIKKFRKVFPELTTSEQLETAMLFSLGLTKKEIAALREVSYKAVEVMLDHIKKRCQVHSINMMMALFQVRLVFFALSGCAVENQ
;
A
#
# COMPACT_ATOMS: atom_id res chain seq x y z
N MET A 1 10.99 1.41 17.85
CA MET A 1 10.32 1.40 16.52
C MET A 1 8.96 0.75 16.69
N LYS A 2 7.86 1.45 16.38
CA LYS A 2 6.52 0.83 16.41
C LYS A 2 6.47 -0.21 15.28
N THR A 3 6.38 -1.48 15.63
CA THR A 3 6.18 -2.59 14.69
C THR A 3 4.93 -2.34 13.86
N PHE A 4 5.08 -2.28 12.53
CA PHE A 4 3.97 -2.15 11.59
C PHE A 4 3.01 -3.32 11.79
N ASN A 5 1.83 -3.05 12.36
CA ASN A 5 0.88 -4.08 12.72
C ASN A 5 -0.10 -4.30 11.56
N LEU A 6 -0.01 -5.45 10.90
CA LEU A 6 -0.90 -5.86 9.81
C LEU A 6 -2.39 -5.77 10.19
N LYS A 7 -2.76 -5.86 11.47
CA LYS A 7 -4.15 -5.67 11.93
C LYS A 7 -4.68 -4.24 11.71
N GLN A 8 -3.79 -3.25 11.60
CA GLN A 8 -4.16 -1.86 11.30
C GLN A 8 -4.39 -1.61 9.80
N ILE A 9 -4.05 -2.57 8.92
CA ILE A 9 -4.29 -2.51 7.47
C ILE A 9 -5.76 -2.27 7.13
N LYS A 10 -6.68 -2.80 7.93
CA LYS A 10 -8.13 -2.56 7.76
C LYS A 10 -8.50 -1.07 7.82
N LYS A 11 -7.80 -0.25 8.61
CA LYS A 11 -8.06 1.20 8.69
C LYS A 11 -7.63 1.92 7.41
N PHE A 12 -6.56 1.44 6.77
CA PHE A 12 -6.04 2.01 5.53
C PHE A 12 -6.89 1.67 4.30
N ARG A 13 -7.82 0.70 4.36
CA ARG A 13 -8.79 0.48 3.27
C ARG A 13 -9.59 1.74 2.92
N LYS A 14 -9.92 2.57 3.92
CA LYS A 14 -10.63 3.83 3.68
C LYS A 14 -9.75 4.89 2.99
N VAL A 15 -8.43 4.79 3.12
CA VAL A 15 -7.45 5.72 2.51
C VAL A 15 -7.18 5.35 1.04
N PHE A 16 -7.38 4.09 0.70
CA PHE A 16 -7.16 3.54 -0.64
C PHE A 16 -8.38 2.76 -1.12
N PRO A 17 -9.54 3.42 -1.36
CA PRO A 17 -10.76 2.77 -1.81
C PRO A 17 -10.61 2.07 -3.17
N GLU A 18 -9.62 2.48 -3.98
CA GLU A 18 -9.32 1.86 -5.27
C GLU A 18 -8.71 0.45 -5.16
N LEU A 19 -8.20 0.07 -3.98
CA LEU A 19 -7.61 -1.23 -3.72
C LEU A 19 -8.64 -2.20 -3.14
N THR A 20 -9.04 -3.16 -3.97
CA THR A 20 -10.17 -4.04 -3.66
C THR A 20 -9.79 -5.19 -2.73
N THR A 21 -8.55 -5.67 -2.80
CA THR A 21 -8.09 -6.81 -1.99
C THR A 21 -7.10 -6.38 -0.90
N SER A 22 -7.12 -7.08 0.25
CA SER A 22 -6.18 -6.82 1.34
C SER A 22 -4.72 -7.05 0.91
N GLU A 23 -4.51 -8.01 0.01
CA GLU A 23 -3.22 -8.35 -0.58
C GLU A 23 -2.63 -7.22 -1.44
N GLN A 24 -3.46 -6.52 -2.21
CA GLN A 24 -3.06 -5.33 -2.96
C GLN A 24 -2.61 -4.23 -2.01
N LEU A 25 -3.38 -4.01 -0.95
CA LEU A 25 -3.11 -2.98 0.04
C LEU A 25 -1.82 -3.27 0.83
N GLU A 26 -1.60 -4.52 1.25
CA GLU A 26 -0.36 -4.97 1.87
C GLU A 26 0.85 -4.77 0.95
N THR A 27 0.75 -5.21 -0.30
CA THR A 27 1.83 -5.10 -1.29
C THR A 27 2.20 -3.64 -1.53
N ALA A 28 1.19 -2.79 -1.74
CA ALA A 28 1.39 -1.37 -1.96
C ALA A 28 1.99 -0.67 -0.73
N MET A 29 1.54 -1.03 0.48
CA MET A 29 2.09 -0.47 1.71
C MET A 29 3.55 -0.86 1.91
N LEU A 30 3.88 -2.15 1.82
CA LEU A 30 5.27 -2.60 1.95
C LEU A 30 6.16 -1.92 0.91
N PHE A 31 5.67 -1.79 -0.32
CA PHE A 31 6.39 -1.08 -1.38
C PHE A 31 6.58 0.41 -1.07
N SER A 32 5.55 1.09 -0.55
CA SER A 32 5.62 2.51 -0.16
C SER A 32 6.56 2.77 1.03
N LEU A 33 6.82 1.76 1.85
CA LEU A 33 7.79 1.78 2.95
C LEU A 33 9.24 1.57 2.46
N GLY A 34 9.45 1.40 1.15
CA GLY A 34 10.76 1.26 0.53
C GLY A 34 11.26 -0.17 0.40
N LEU A 35 10.43 -1.18 0.69
CA LEU A 35 10.83 -2.57 0.51
C LEU A 35 10.92 -2.92 -0.98
N THR A 36 11.96 -3.67 -1.33
CA THR A 36 12.14 -4.19 -2.68
C THR A 36 11.12 -5.29 -2.98
N LYS A 37 10.84 -5.52 -4.27
CA LYS A 37 9.96 -6.61 -4.73
C LYS A 37 10.37 -7.98 -4.16
N LYS A 38 11.67 -8.22 -3.97
CA LYS A 38 12.21 -9.47 -3.40
C LYS A 38 11.88 -9.62 -1.92
N GLU A 39 12.05 -8.56 -1.14
CA GLU A 39 11.71 -8.55 0.29
C GLU A 39 10.21 -8.71 0.48
N ILE A 40 9.39 -8.04 -0.34
CA ILE A 40 7.93 -8.19 -0.32
C ILE A 40 7.53 -9.62 -0.65
N ALA A 41 8.15 -10.24 -1.66
CA ALA A 41 7.90 -11.63 -2.03
C ALA A 41 8.20 -12.58 -0.86
N ALA A 42 9.31 -12.37 -0.16
CA ALA A 42 9.66 -13.14 1.03
C ALA A 42 8.68 -12.92 2.19
N LEU A 43 8.32 -11.67 2.50
CA LEU A 43 7.41 -11.34 3.61
C LEU A 43 5.97 -11.82 3.37
N ARG A 44 5.53 -11.88 2.12
CA ARG A 44 4.19 -12.34 1.74
C ARG A 44 4.15 -13.81 1.35
N GLU A 45 5.28 -14.52 1.37
CA GLU A 45 5.41 -15.92 0.93
C GLU A 45 4.87 -16.16 -0.49
N VAL A 46 5.10 -15.21 -1.40
CA VAL A 46 4.67 -15.28 -2.82
C VAL A 46 5.87 -15.20 -3.75
N SER A 47 5.67 -15.55 -5.03
CA SER A 47 6.73 -15.41 -6.03
C SER A 47 7.02 -13.93 -6.35
N TYR A 48 8.27 -13.64 -6.72
CA TYR A 48 8.66 -12.31 -7.21
C TYR A 48 7.77 -11.82 -8.36
N LYS A 49 7.41 -12.72 -9.27
CA LYS A 49 6.55 -12.41 -10.42
C LYS A 49 5.12 -12.09 -9.99
N ALA A 50 4.61 -12.73 -8.94
CA ALA A 50 3.31 -12.37 -8.36
C ALA A 50 3.32 -10.95 -7.78
N VAL A 51 4.40 -10.54 -7.11
CA VAL A 51 4.55 -9.16 -6.61
C VAL A 51 4.59 -8.16 -7.77
N GLU A 52 5.32 -8.47 -8.84
CA GLU A 52 5.41 -7.60 -10.01
C GLU A 52 4.06 -7.40 -10.72
N VAL A 53 3.33 -8.49 -10.96
CA VAL A 53 1.98 -8.45 -11.52
C VAL A 53 1.03 -7.66 -10.61
N MET A 54 1.14 -7.87 -9.29
CA MET A 54 0.32 -7.15 -8.31
C MET A 54 0.59 -5.65 -8.34
N LEU A 55 1.86 -5.22 -8.39
CA LEU A 55 2.23 -3.81 -8.47
C LEU A 55 1.76 -3.17 -9.78
N ASP A 56 1.80 -3.89 -10.90
CA ASP A 56 1.25 -3.38 -12.17
C ASP A 56 -0.29 -3.22 -12.11
N HIS A 57 -0.98 -4.17 -11.48
CA HIS A 57 -2.43 -4.06 -11.25
C HIS A 57 -2.77 -2.86 -10.35
N ILE A 58 -2.03 -2.66 -9.26
CA ILE A 58 -2.19 -1.52 -8.36
C ILE A 58 -1.95 -0.22 -9.12
N LYS A 59 -0.87 -0.14 -9.91
CA LYS A 59 -0.55 1.02 -10.75
C LYS A 59 -1.72 1.40 -11.67
N LYS A 60 -2.32 0.42 -12.34
CA LYS A 60 -3.50 0.63 -13.21
C LYS A 60 -4.72 1.09 -12.42
N ARG A 61 -4.97 0.51 -11.23
CA ARG A 61 -6.10 0.88 -10.35
C ARG A 61 -5.98 2.32 -9.82
N CYS A 62 -4.78 2.73 -9.44
CA CYS A 62 -4.49 4.09 -8.99
C CYS A 62 -4.35 5.09 -10.15
N GLN A 63 -4.45 4.65 -11.41
CA GLN A 63 -4.30 5.47 -12.62
C GLN A 63 -2.98 6.26 -12.67
N VAL A 64 -1.88 5.67 -12.19
CA VAL A 64 -0.57 6.32 -12.18
C VAL A 64 0.35 5.75 -13.25
N HIS A 65 1.16 6.60 -13.87
CA HIS A 65 2.01 6.19 -14.99
C HIS A 65 3.34 5.55 -14.55
N SER A 66 3.81 5.84 -13.34
CA SER A 66 5.06 5.30 -12.80
C SER A 66 4.90 4.68 -11.42
N ILE A 67 5.76 3.71 -11.13
CA ILE A 67 5.86 3.06 -9.82
C ILE A 67 6.31 4.06 -8.74
N ASN A 68 7.14 5.04 -9.09
CA ASN A 68 7.56 6.11 -8.17
C ASN A 68 6.40 7.03 -7.79
N MET A 69 5.52 7.34 -8.75
CA MET A 69 4.32 8.14 -8.51
C MET A 69 3.31 7.38 -7.64
N MET A 70 3.24 6.06 -7.78
CA MET A 70 2.49 5.20 -6.85
C MET A 70 3.06 5.31 -5.43
N MET A 71 4.39 5.21 -5.23
CA MET A 71 4.98 5.40 -3.90
C MET A 71 4.66 6.77 -3.30
N ALA A 72 4.85 7.83 -4.08
CA ALA A 72 4.58 9.19 -3.64
C ALA A 72 3.11 9.38 -3.24
N LEU A 73 2.16 8.87 -4.04
CA LEU A 73 0.73 8.91 -3.73
C LEU A 73 0.43 8.21 -2.41
N PHE A 74 1.02 7.03 -2.18
CA PHE A 74 0.82 6.27 -0.95
C PHE A 74 1.40 7.00 0.25
N GLN A 75 2.62 7.50 0.16
CA GLN A 75 3.27 8.24 1.24
C GLN A 75 2.50 9.51 1.59
N VAL A 76 2.11 10.31 0.60
CA VAL A 76 1.31 11.53 0.82
C VAL A 76 0.00 11.19 1.53
N ARG A 77 -0.77 10.22 1.04
CA ARG A 77 -2.04 9.84 1.66
C ARG A 77 -1.87 9.30 3.08
N LEU A 78 -0.83 8.52 3.34
CA LEU A 78 -0.51 8.01 4.67
C LEU A 78 -0.12 9.15 5.63
N VAL A 79 0.64 10.13 5.15
CA VAL A 79 1.01 11.32 5.93
C VAL A 79 -0.23 12.15 6.26
N PHE A 80 -1.07 12.46 5.27
CA PHE A 80 -2.33 13.16 5.51
C PHE A 80 -3.21 12.41 6.51
N PHE A 81 -3.36 11.09 6.35
CA PHE A 81 -4.11 10.27 7.29
C PHE A 81 -3.55 10.32 8.73
N ALA A 82 -2.22 10.32 8.88
CA ALA A 82 -1.57 10.44 10.18
C ALA A 82 -1.77 11.83 10.79
N LEU A 83 -1.68 12.89 9.98
CA LEU A 83 -1.86 14.29 10.40
C LEU A 83 -3.33 14.59 10.77
N SER A 84 -4.31 13.98 10.10
CA SER A 84 -5.73 14.07 10.45
C SER A 84 -6.12 13.26 11.70
N GLY A 85 -5.16 12.88 12.54
CA GLY A 85 -5.42 12.15 13.79
C GLY A 85 -5.89 10.71 13.61
N CYS A 86 -5.67 10.10 12.43
CA CYS A 86 -6.20 8.79 12.07
C CYS A 86 -7.74 8.68 12.14
N ALA A 87 -8.44 9.81 12.25
CA ALA A 87 -9.88 9.88 12.20
C ALA A 87 -10.29 9.92 10.72
N VAL A 88 -10.70 8.78 10.18
CA VAL A 88 -11.54 8.82 8.98
C VAL A 88 -12.93 9.17 9.47
N GLU A 89 -13.19 10.46 9.64
CA GLU A 89 -14.54 10.95 9.86
C GLU A 89 -15.34 10.61 8.61
N ASN A 90 -16.35 9.76 8.79
CA ASN A 90 -17.40 9.56 7.81
C ASN A 90 -18.20 10.86 7.80
N GLN A 91 -18.08 11.68 6.76
CA GLN A 91 -19.13 12.60 6.36
C GLN A 91 -19.69 12.12 5.02
#